data_AF-A0A817NG85-F1
#
_entry.id   AF-A0A817NG85-F1
#
_cell.length_a   1.000
_cell.length_b   1.000
_cell.length_c   1.000
_cell.angle_alpha   90.00
_cell.angle_beta   90.00
_cell.angle_gamma   90.00
#
_symmetry.space_group_name_H-M   'P 1'
#
loop_
_entity.id
_entity.type
_entity.pdbx_description
1 polymer ?
#
loop_
_entity_poly.entity_id
_entity_poly.type
_entity_poly.pdbx_seq_one_letter_code
_entity_poly.pdbx_strand_id
1 'polypeptide(L)'
;MQNTVRDYQVDKNKIKDFLNEFEIDTADGYKASKYVKQLRNLANREQTTLVIDIDDIATIDPELADAIIENCRRYTQLFSQVVQEMLPELKDKEIQNKDVLDVYIEHRTLMEQRMHHNSDEARDPMNRYPEELMKRFELYFRVPQTQKFLSVRQVKANHIGKLISVKGVVTRTTEVKPMISVGTYTCDICGAETYQPITSPTFMPLVMCPSQDCVTNKSGGRLSLQTRGSKFIKFQEVKIQEQVNLIQRIKQEKERDCFHSI
;
A
#
# COMPACT_ATOMS: atom_id res chain seq x y z
N MET A 1 19.50 14.44 20.48
CA MET A 1 19.27 14.33 19.02
C MET A 1 18.12 15.25 18.70
N GLN A 2 18.38 16.32 17.97
CA GLN A 2 17.38 17.34 17.64
C GLN A 2 16.20 16.65 16.95
N ASN A 3 15.02 16.76 17.57
CA ASN A 3 13.77 16.28 17.00
C ASN A 3 13.35 17.30 15.94
N THR A 4 14.06 17.33 14.82
CA THR A 4 13.67 18.11 13.65
C THR A 4 12.43 17.44 13.07
N VAL A 5 11.31 18.15 13.10
CA VAL A 5 10.09 17.70 12.43
C VAL A 5 10.41 17.63 10.94
N ARG A 6 10.55 16.41 10.43
CA ARG A 6 10.89 16.16 9.03
C ARG A 6 9.74 16.61 8.15
N ASP A 7 10.05 17.39 7.12
CA ASP A 7 9.03 17.87 6.17
C ASP A 7 8.77 16.81 5.09
N TYR A 8 7.60 16.18 5.18
CA TYR A 8 7.19 15.15 4.24
C TYR A 8 6.88 15.69 2.84
N GLN A 9 6.65 17.00 2.65
CA GLN A 9 6.44 17.56 1.32
C GLN A 9 7.76 17.62 0.54
N VAL A 10 8.85 17.97 1.21
CA VAL A 10 10.19 17.92 0.62
C VAL A 10 10.56 16.48 0.26
N ASP A 11 10.32 15.53 1.17
CA ASP A 11 10.55 14.11 0.88
C ASP A 11 9.70 13.62 -0.30
N LYS A 12 8.44 14.07 -0.46
CA LYS A 12 7.61 13.72 -1.62
C LYS A 12 8.21 14.17 -2.95
N ASN A 13 8.76 15.38 -3.00
CA ASN A 13 9.41 15.89 -4.21
C ASN A 13 10.68 15.10 -4.51
N LYS A 14 11.51 14.83 -3.50
CA LYS A 14 12.69 13.96 -3.64
C LYS A 14 12.34 12.57 -4.18
N ILE A 15 11.22 11.99 -3.73
CA ILE A 15 10.73 10.70 -4.22
C ILE A 15 10.32 10.78 -5.69
N LYS A 16 9.65 11.86 -6.11
CA LYS A 16 9.29 12.09 -7.53
C LYS A 16 10.53 12.17 -8.40
N ASP A 17 11.51 12.97 -7.98
CA ASP A 17 12.76 13.17 -8.70
C ASP A 17 13.53 11.84 -8.80
N PHE A 18 13.63 11.10 -7.69
CA PHE A 18 14.24 9.76 -7.66
C PHE A 18 13.59 8.78 -8.66
N LEU A 19 12.26 8.71 -8.70
CA LEU A 19 11.56 7.77 -9.58
C LEU A 19 11.73 8.09 -11.07
N ASN A 20 11.93 9.36 -11.41
CA ASN A 20 12.11 9.82 -12.79
C ASN A 20 13.57 9.77 -13.26
N GLU A 21 14.51 10.20 -12.42
CA GLU A 21 15.90 10.45 -12.81
C GLU A 21 16.84 9.26 -12.54
N PHE A 22 16.41 8.26 -11.78
CA PHE A 22 17.28 7.13 -11.45
C PHE A 22 17.59 6.25 -12.67
N GLU A 23 18.87 6.23 -13.04
CA GLU A 23 19.44 5.46 -14.15
C GLU A 23 20.45 4.44 -13.63
N ILE A 24 20.43 3.24 -14.20
CA ILE A 24 21.46 2.22 -13.97
C ILE A 24 22.29 2.06 -15.24
N ASP A 25 23.60 1.98 -15.07
CA ASP A 25 24.51 1.58 -16.12
C ASP A 25 24.34 0.07 -16.39
N THR A 26 23.75 -0.26 -17.54
CA THR A 26 23.66 -1.65 -18.00
C THR A 26 25.05 -2.12 -18.44
N ALA A 27 25.33 -3.43 -18.37
CA ALA A 27 26.60 -4.02 -18.77
C ALA A 27 27.05 -3.64 -20.21
N ASP A 28 26.09 -3.24 -21.05
CA ASP A 28 26.30 -2.80 -22.44
C ASP A 28 26.63 -1.29 -22.57
N GLY A 29 26.79 -0.56 -21.47
CA GLY A 29 27.11 0.88 -21.45
C GLY A 29 25.92 1.81 -21.71
N TYR A 30 24.71 1.25 -21.84
CA TYR A 30 23.47 2.03 -21.94
C TYR A 30 22.89 2.32 -20.56
N LYS A 31 22.50 3.58 -20.36
CA LYS A 31 21.73 4.01 -19.19
C LYS A 31 20.29 3.56 -19.33
N ALA A 32 19.82 2.77 -18.37
CA ALA A 32 18.45 2.29 -18.33
C ALA A 32 17.73 2.82 -17.08
N SER A 33 16.61 3.51 -17.27
CA SER A 33 15.76 3.99 -16.18
C SER A 33 14.96 2.82 -15.59
N LYS A 34 15.51 2.17 -14.56
CA LYS A 34 14.92 0.97 -13.93
C LYS A 34 13.50 1.21 -13.44
N TYR A 35 13.28 2.30 -12.70
CA TYR A 35 11.99 2.59 -12.06
C TYR A 35 10.95 3.08 -13.05
N VAL A 36 11.31 3.94 -14.00
CA VAL A 36 10.39 4.38 -15.08
C VAL A 36 9.87 3.18 -15.88
N LYS A 37 10.73 2.20 -16.19
CA LYS A 37 10.30 0.96 -16.87
C LYS A 37 9.30 0.17 -16.01
N GLN A 38 9.57 0.01 -14.71
CA GLN A 38 8.62 -0.66 -13.80
C GLN A 38 7.29 0.10 -13.69
N LEU A 39 7.31 1.43 -13.64
CA LEU A 39 6.11 2.28 -13.59
C LEU A 39 5.28 2.16 -14.87
N ARG A 40 5.92 2.14 -16.05
CA ARG A 40 5.24 1.89 -17.33
C ARG A 40 4.57 0.51 -17.36
N ASN A 41 5.26 -0.53 -16.88
CA ASN A 41 4.67 -1.87 -16.78
C ASN A 41 3.47 -1.90 -15.81
N LEU A 42 3.55 -1.15 -14.71
CA LEU A 42 2.45 -0.95 -13.77
C LEU A 42 1.25 -0.24 -14.43
N ALA A 43 1.51 0.83 -15.18
CA ALA A 43 0.49 1.61 -15.88
C ALA A 43 -0.22 0.79 -16.96
N ASN A 44 0.54 -0.05 -17.68
CA ASN A 44 0.04 -0.94 -18.72
C ASN A 44 -0.60 -2.24 -18.19
N ARG A 45 -0.68 -2.42 -16.86
CA ARG A 45 -1.20 -3.64 -16.19
C ARG A 45 -0.43 -4.93 -16.50
N GLU A 46 0.83 -4.80 -16.92
CA GLU A 46 1.74 -5.94 -17.12
C GLU A 46 2.37 -6.38 -15.78
N GLN A 47 2.43 -5.48 -14.79
CA GLN A 47 3.02 -5.70 -13.47
C GLN A 47 2.11 -5.16 -12.36
N THR A 48 1.97 -5.90 -11.25
CA THR A 48 1.13 -5.49 -10.10
C THR A 48 1.95 -5.02 -8.89
N THR A 49 3.21 -5.43 -8.79
CA THR A 49 4.06 -5.18 -7.61
C THR A 49 5.23 -4.26 -8.00
N LEU A 50 5.38 -3.12 -7.35
CA LEU A 50 6.55 -2.24 -7.46
C LEU A 50 7.52 -2.56 -6.32
N VAL A 51 8.76 -2.94 -6.66
CA VAL A 51 9.80 -3.23 -5.67
C VAL A 51 10.87 -2.14 -5.77
N ILE A 52 11.07 -1.43 -4.66
CA ILE A 52 12.03 -0.32 -4.56
C ILE A 52 13.20 -0.76 -3.71
N ASP A 53 14.39 -0.70 -4.28
CA ASP A 53 15.62 -1.07 -3.58
C ASP A 53 16.13 0.13 -2.76
N ILE A 54 16.29 -0.06 -1.45
CA ILE A 54 16.75 1.04 -0.58
C ILE A 54 18.21 1.41 -0.87
N ASP A 55 19.03 0.47 -1.35
CA ASP A 55 20.41 0.74 -1.78
C ASP A 55 20.47 1.75 -2.95
N ASP A 56 19.49 1.70 -3.87
CA ASP A 56 19.38 2.64 -4.98
C ASP A 56 19.07 4.06 -4.45
N ILE A 57 18.17 4.16 -3.46
CA ILE A 57 17.85 5.43 -2.80
C ILE A 57 19.06 5.96 -2.04
N ALA A 58 19.77 5.10 -1.31
CA ALA A 58 20.93 5.48 -0.51
C ALA A 58 22.09 6.04 -1.35
N THR A 59 22.15 5.65 -2.64
CA THR A 59 23.14 6.17 -3.59
C THR A 59 22.89 7.63 -3.94
N ILE A 60 21.63 8.07 -4.00
CA ILE A 60 21.24 9.45 -4.33
C ILE A 60 21.07 10.29 -3.05
N ASP A 61 20.27 9.80 -2.11
CA ASP A 61 19.95 10.48 -0.85
C ASP A 61 20.02 9.47 0.33
N PRO A 62 21.16 9.41 1.04
CA PRO A 62 21.32 8.53 2.20
C PRO A 62 20.40 8.94 3.37
N GLU A 63 20.07 10.22 3.52
CA GLU A 63 19.19 10.69 4.60
C GLU A 63 17.74 10.23 4.37
N LEU A 64 17.31 10.12 3.11
CA LEU A 64 16.01 9.55 2.74
C LEU A 64 15.99 8.04 2.97
N ALA A 65 17.05 7.32 2.61
CA ALA A 65 17.16 5.89 2.84
C ALA A 65 17.05 5.54 4.35
N ASP A 66 17.78 6.26 5.20
CA ASP A 66 17.71 6.08 6.66
C ASP A 66 16.30 6.38 7.21
N ALA A 67 15.62 7.40 6.66
CA ALA A 67 14.24 7.71 7.01
C ALA A 67 13.27 6.57 6.74
N ILE A 68 13.40 5.96 5.55
CA ILE A 68 12.59 4.83 5.11
C ILE A 68 12.81 3.65 6.05
N ILE A 69 14.05 3.40 6.46
CA ILE A 69 14.38 2.34 7.41
C ILE A 69 13.78 2.62 8.79
N GLU A 70 13.77 3.88 9.25
CA GLU A 70 13.24 4.24 10.57
C GLU A 70 11.70 4.25 10.64
N ASN A 71 11.00 4.66 9.56
CA ASN A 71 9.54 4.73 9.50
C ASN A 71 8.97 4.22 8.18
N CYS A 72 9.16 2.94 7.92
CA CYS A 72 8.79 2.32 6.64
C CYS A 72 7.29 2.48 6.30
N ARG A 73 6.39 2.33 7.29
CA ARG A 73 4.94 2.44 7.07
C ARG A 73 4.53 3.79 6.47
N ARG A 74 5.10 4.89 6.97
CA ARG A 74 4.78 6.23 6.46
C ARG A 74 5.32 6.42 5.05
N TYR A 75 6.56 6.00 4.80
CA TYR A 75 7.14 6.11 3.46
C TYR A 75 6.43 5.21 2.44
N THR A 76 5.93 4.03 2.81
CA THR A 76 5.08 3.23 1.91
C THR A 76 3.84 4.02 1.44
N GLN A 77 3.20 4.78 2.33
CA GLN A 77 2.06 5.63 1.97
C GLN A 77 2.49 6.79 1.08
N LEU A 78 3.59 7.48 1.40
CA LEU A 78 4.09 8.61 0.61
C LEU A 78 4.49 8.19 -0.80
N PHE A 79 5.24 7.10 -0.94
CA PHE A 79 5.59 6.55 -2.24
C PHE A 79 4.35 6.08 -3.01
N SER A 80 3.36 5.47 -2.34
CA SER A 80 2.11 5.08 -2.99
C SER A 80 1.37 6.29 -3.58
N GLN A 81 1.33 7.41 -2.85
CA GLN A 81 0.72 8.66 -3.33
C GLN A 81 1.47 9.22 -4.53
N VAL A 82 2.80 9.34 -4.44
CA VAL A 82 3.63 9.84 -5.53
C VAL A 82 3.48 8.97 -6.79
N VAL A 83 3.55 7.66 -6.65
CA VAL A 83 3.36 6.73 -7.77
C VAL A 83 1.96 6.89 -8.38
N GLN A 84 0.91 6.99 -7.56
CA GLN A 84 -0.45 7.18 -8.05
C GLN A 84 -0.63 8.48 -8.83
N GLU A 85 0.06 9.56 -8.44
CA GLU A 85 0.07 10.83 -9.18
C GLU A 85 0.80 10.72 -10.53
N MET A 86 1.86 9.91 -10.62
CA MET A 86 2.68 9.76 -11.82
C MET A 86 2.13 8.75 -12.85
N LEU A 87 1.35 7.75 -12.42
CA LEU A 87 0.87 6.67 -13.29
C LEU A 87 0.06 7.13 -14.53
N PRO A 88 -0.80 8.17 -14.47
CA PRO A 88 -1.56 8.61 -15.64
C PRO A 88 -0.69 9.09 -16.80
N GLU A 89 0.45 9.72 -16.50
CA GLU A 89 1.37 10.28 -17.51
C GLU A 89 2.16 9.21 -18.26
N LEU A 90 2.33 8.04 -17.65
CA LEU A 90 3.15 6.94 -18.16
C LEU A 90 2.34 5.85 -18.91
N LYS A 91 1.05 6.09 -19.12
CA LYS A 91 0.16 5.13 -19.76
C LYS A 91 0.31 5.21 -21.29
N ASP A 92 1.09 4.29 -21.84
CA ASP A 92 1.37 4.23 -23.29
C ASP A 92 0.36 3.37 -24.08
N LYS A 93 -0.25 2.36 -23.43
CA LYS A 93 -1.15 1.39 -24.08
C LYS A 93 -2.55 1.38 -23.46
N GLU A 94 -3.54 1.07 -24.29
CA GLU A 94 -4.87 0.73 -23.80
C GLU A 94 -4.86 -0.67 -23.18
N ILE A 95 -5.50 -0.78 -22.01
CA ILE A 95 -5.59 -2.04 -21.26
C ILE A 95 -6.61 -2.92 -21.97
N GLN A 96 -6.14 -3.98 -22.63
CA GLN A 96 -7.01 -4.90 -23.39
C GLN A 96 -7.86 -5.77 -22.45
N ASN A 97 -7.26 -6.24 -21.34
CA ASN A 97 -7.92 -7.13 -20.39
C ASN A 97 -8.26 -6.35 -19.11
N LYS A 98 -9.45 -5.76 -19.06
CA LYS A 98 -9.96 -5.07 -17.86
C LYS A 98 -10.51 -6.08 -16.86
N ASP A 99 -10.00 -6.03 -15.63
CA ASP A 99 -10.58 -6.77 -14.51
C ASP A 99 -11.86 -6.07 -14.00
N VAL A 100 -12.70 -6.77 -13.24
CA VAL A 100 -13.93 -6.24 -12.64
C VAL A 100 -13.65 -4.95 -11.87
N LEU A 101 -12.59 -4.94 -11.08
CA LEU A 101 -12.18 -3.76 -10.33
C LEU A 101 -11.76 -2.58 -11.25
N ASP A 102 -11.31 -2.81 -12.49
CA ASP A 102 -10.94 -1.72 -13.42
C ASP A 102 -12.20 -1.06 -13.95
N VAL A 103 -13.23 -1.87 -14.23
CA VAL A 103 -14.55 -1.37 -14.61
C VAL A 103 -15.15 -0.52 -13.49
N TYR A 104 -15.04 -0.97 -12.22
CA TYR A 104 -15.48 -0.17 -11.08
C TYR A 104 -14.69 1.13 -10.92
N ILE A 105 -13.36 1.09 -11.08
CA ILE A 105 -12.49 2.28 -11.00
C ILE A 105 -12.84 3.27 -12.11
N GLU A 106 -12.96 2.82 -13.35
CA GLU A 106 -13.31 3.65 -14.50
C GLU A 106 -14.71 4.27 -14.34
N HIS A 107 -15.69 3.49 -13.89
CA HIS A 107 -17.01 4.00 -13.55
C HIS A 107 -16.97 5.09 -12.46
N ARG A 108 -16.20 4.86 -11.38
CA ARG A 108 -16.04 5.82 -10.28
C ARG A 108 -15.35 7.11 -10.73
N THR A 109 -14.28 7.01 -11.52
CA THR A 109 -13.57 8.16 -12.10
C THR A 109 -14.48 8.95 -13.04
N LEU A 110 -15.27 8.28 -13.87
CA LEU A 110 -16.21 8.93 -14.79
C LEU A 110 -17.35 9.65 -14.03
N MET A 111 -17.83 9.07 -12.93
CA MET A 111 -18.83 9.71 -12.06
C MET A 111 -18.23 10.93 -11.35
N GLU A 112 -16.98 10.86 -10.92
CA GLU A 112 -16.26 11.99 -10.31
C GLU A 112 -16.10 13.16 -11.30
N GLN A 113 -15.69 12.88 -12.54
CA GLN A 113 -15.56 13.90 -13.59
C GLN A 113 -16.89 14.58 -13.93
N ARG A 114 -17.99 13.81 -14.02
CA ARG A 114 -19.33 14.37 -14.29
C ARG A 114 -19.82 15.28 -13.17
N MET A 115 -19.57 14.93 -11.92
CA MET A 115 -20.00 15.71 -10.76
C MET A 115 -19.17 16.99 -10.59
N HIS A 116 -17.87 16.94 -10.88
CA HIS A 116 -17.03 18.15 -10.91
C HIS A 116 -17.49 19.19 -11.95
N HIS A 117 -18.20 18.77 -12.99
CA HIS A 117 -18.68 19.70 -14.03
C HIS A 117 -19.99 20.41 -13.67
N ASN A 118 -20.74 19.88 -12.68
CA ASN A 118 -22.11 20.33 -12.38
C ASN A 118 -22.26 21.13 -11.08
N SER A 119 -21.23 21.24 -10.23
CA SER A 119 -21.36 21.94 -8.94
C SER A 119 -20.05 22.59 -8.46
N ASP A 120 -20.07 23.91 -8.27
CA ASP A 120 -19.09 24.67 -7.48
C ASP A 120 -19.16 24.36 -5.97
N GLU A 121 -20.05 23.46 -5.54
CA GLU A 121 -20.16 23.01 -4.16
C GLU A 121 -19.05 22.00 -3.84
N ALA A 122 -18.19 22.37 -2.89
CA ALA A 122 -17.16 21.49 -2.35
C ALA A 122 -17.81 20.19 -1.84
N ARG A 123 -17.45 19.06 -2.45
CA ARG A 123 -17.87 17.72 -2.04
C ARG A 123 -17.65 17.58 -0.54
N ASP A 124 -18.64 17.01 0.15
CA ASP A 124 -18.47 16.60 1.54
C ASP A 124 -17.21 15.71 1.62
N PRO A 125 -16.18 16.04 2.44
CA PRO A 125 -14.91 15.31 2.49
C PRO A 125 -15.10 13.81 2.73
N MET A 126 -16.22 13.44 3.35
CA MET A 126 -16.64 12.09 3.66
C MET A 126 -16.98 11.24 2.43
N ASN A 127 -17.32 11.87 1.31
CA ASN A 127 -17.73 11.16 0.11
C ASN A 127 -16.57 10.92 -0.88
N ARG A 128 -15.33 11.34 -0.57
CA ARG A 128 -14.17 11.11 -1.46
C ARG A 128 -13.79 9.63 -1.49
N TYR A 129 -13.46 9.10 -2.66
CA TYR A 129 -12.97 7.73 -2.78
C TYR A 129 -11.64 7.56 -2.04
N PRO A 130 -11.51 6.54 -1.16
CA PRO A 130 -10.22 6.25 -0.53
C PRO A 130 -9.17 5.89 -1.58
N GLU A 131 -7.94 6.40 -1.43
CA GLU A 131 -6.81 6.10 -2.33
C GLU A 131 -6.56 4.59 -2.42
N GLU A 132 -6.72 3.89 -1.30
CA GLU A 132 -6.56 2.44 -1.20
C GLU A 132 -7.50 1.68 -2.12
N LEU A 133 -8.71 2.20 -2.39
CA LEU A 133 -9.72 1.59 -3.26
C LEU A 133 -9.34 1.72 -4.74
N MET A 134 -8.73 2.85 -5.11
CA MET A 134 -8.32 3.17 -6.48
C MET A 134 -6.92 2.60 -6.81
N LYS A 135 -6.13 2.30 -5.78
CA LYS A 135 -4.78 1.75 -5.93
C LYS A 135 -4.81 0.36 -6.57
N ARG A 136 -4.07 0.17 -7.66
CA ARG A 136 -3.99 -1.10 -8.41
C ARG A 136 -2.64 -1.81 -8.36
N PHE A 137 -1.75 -1.30 -7.51
CA PHE A 137 -0.44 -1.87 -7.31
C PHE A 137 -0.13 -2.05 -5.83
N GLU A 138 0.86 -2.90 -5.57
CA GLU A 138 1.46 -3.11 -4.27
C GLU A 138 2.89 -2.58 -4.29
N LEU A 139 3.35 -2.03 -3.17
CA LEU A 139 4.67 -1.44 -3.07
C LEU A 139 5.43 -2.13 -1.96
N TYR A 140 6.61 -2.64 -2.31
CA TYR A 140 7.52 -3.29 -1.38
C TYR A 140 8.87 -2.60 -1.41
N PHE A 141 9.48 -2.47 -0.23
CA PHE A 141 10.86 -2.06 -0.11
C PHE A 141 11.75 -3.28 0.03
N ARG A 142 12.80 -3.34 -0.77
CA ARG A 142 13.88 -4.29 -0.56
C ARG A 142 14.86 -3.70 0.45
N VAL A 143 15.13 -4.48 1.48
CA VAL A 143 16.12 -4.17 2.51
C VAL A 143 17.51 -3.94 1.92
N PRO A 144 18.31 -3.00 2.46
CA PRO A 144 19.70 -2.79 2.04
C PRO A 144 20.52 -4.06 2.16
N GLN A 145 21.40 -4.33 1.19
CA GLN A 145 22.30 -5.50 1.24
C GLN A 145 23.28 -5.43 2.43
N THR A 146 23.61 -4.22 2.87
CA THR A 146 24.49 -3.96 4.02
C THR A 146 23.83 -4.31 5.35
N GLN A 147 22.50 -4.44 5.40
CA GLN A 147 21.76 -4.68 6.62
C GLN A 147 21.96 -6.13 7.10
N LYS A 148 22.52 -6.27 8.31
CA LYS A 148 22.72 -7.59 8.93
C LYS A 148 21.39 -8.20 9.36
N PHE A 149 21.27 -9.51 9.19
CA PHE A 149 20.13 -10.27 9.70
C PHE A 149 20.15 -10.29 11.23
N LEU A 150 19.01 -9.93 11.83
CA LEU A 150 18.75 -10.07 13.25
C LEU A 150 18.14 -11.44 13.55
N SER A 151 18.47 -11.98 14.71
CA SER A 151 17.78 -13.16 15.22
C SER A 151 16.44 -12.78 15.86
N VAL A 152 15.47 -13.69 15.89
CA VAL A 152 14.12 -13.45 16.44
C VAL A 152 14.17 -12.95 17.90
N ARG A 153 15.19 -13.36 18.66
CA ARG A 153 15.43 -12.93 20.06
C ARG A 153 15.96 -11.50 20.17
N GLN A 154 16.67 -11.01 19.17
CA GLN A 154 17.29 -9.68 19.18
C GLN A 154 16.30 -8.57 18.87
N VAL A 155 15.13 -8.88 18.30
CA VAL A 155 14.11 -7.90 17.97
C VAL A 155 13.41 -7.39 19.24
N LYS A 156 13.88 -6.23 19.72
CA LYS A 156 13.35 -5.51 20.90
C LYS A 156 12.46 -4.33 20.51
N ALA A 157 11.89 -3.64 21.51
CA ALA A 157 11.04 -2.46 21.33
C ALA A 157 11.65 -1.34 20.46
N ASN A 158 12.98 -1.19 20.47
CA ASN A 158 13.68 -0.20 19.65
C ASN A 158 13.53 -0.42 18.13
N HIS A 159 13.03 -1.58 17.69
CA HIS A 159 12.82 -1.90 16.27
C HIS A 159 11.36 -1.70 15.83
N ILE A 160 10.47 -1.25 16.71
CA ILE A 160 9.08 -0.99 16.35
C ILE A 160 9.04 0.15 15.33
N GLY A 161 8.34 -0.06 14.21
CA GLY A 161 8.23 0.91 13.11
C GLY A 161 9.38 0.88 12.11
N LYS A 162 10.50 0.21 12.44
CA LYS A 162 11.68 0.13 11.59
C LYS A 162 11.63 -1.06 10.62
N LEU A 163 12.27 -0.90 9.46
CA LEU A 163 12.50 -1.98 8.52
C LEU A 163 13.67 -2.84 9.00
N ILE A 164 13.38 -4.09 9.36
CA ILE A 164 14.38 -5.04 9.84
C ILE A 164 14.39 -6.33 9.02
N SER A 165 15.57 -6.91 8.88
CA SER A 165 15.76 -8.22 8.27
C SER A 165 15.91 -9.29 9.36
N VAL A 166 15.04 -10.30 9.36
CA VAL A 166 15.08 -11.41 10.32
C VAL A 166 15.30 -12.72 9.57
N LYS A 167 16.15 -13.59 10.12
CA LYS A 167 16.38 -14.93 9.58
C LYS A 167 15.86 -16.00 10.55
N GLY A 168 15.15 -16.99 10.02
CA GLY A 168 14.54 -18.06 10.81
C GLY A 168 14.08 -19.23 9.95
N VAL A 169 13.51 -20.24 10.61
CA VAL A 169 12.85 -21.39 9.98
C VAL A 169 11.34 -21.21 10.06
N VAL A 170 10.65 -21.38 8.93
CA VAL A 170 9.18 -21.35 8.90
C VAL A 170 8.64 -22.64 9.52
N THR A 171 7.76 -22.52 10.52
CA THR A 171 7.19 -23.69 11.20
C THR A 171 5.76 -23.98 10.82
N ARG A 172 4.96 -22.94 10.61
CA ARG A 172 3.55 -23.07 10.23
C ARG A 172 3.20 -21.98 9.24
N THR A 173 2.46 -22.36 8.22
CA THR A 173 1.96 -21.45 7.19
C THR A 173 0.47 -21.73 7.04
N THR A 174 -0.36 -20.68 7.10
CA THR A 174 -1.79 -20.81 6.81
C THR A 174 -2.04 -20.84 5.32
N GLU A 175 -3.22 -21.29 4.90
CA GLU A 175 -3.69 -21.05 3.54
C GLU A 175 -3.87 -19.55 3.28
N VAL A 176 -3.75 -19.16 2.00
CA VAL A 176 -3.98 -17.79 1.56
C VAL A 176 -5.48 -17.50 1.63
N LYS A 177 -5.85 -16.42 2.32
CA LYS A 177 -7.24 -15.98 2.46
C LYS A 177 -7.38 -14.54 2.00
N PRO A 178 -8.52 -14.15 1.40
CA PRO A 178 -8.76 -12.75 1.05
C PRO A 178 -9.08 -11.95 2.33
N MET A 179 -8.35 -10.86 2.55
CA MET A 179 -8.61 -9.89 3.62
C MET A 179 -9.19 -8.62 2.99
N ILE A 180 -10.30 -8.12 3.53
CA ILE A 180 -10.90 -6.88 3.04
C ILE A 180 -10.04 -5.69 3.46
N SER A 181 -9.68 -4.84 2.49
CA SER A 181 -8.93 -3.60 2.72
C SER A 181 -9.84 -2.39 2.71
N VAL A 182 -10.84 -2.37 1.82
CA VAL A 182 -11.86 -1.31 1.77
C VAL A 182 -13.22 -1.97 1.56
N GLY A 183 -14.13 -1.76 2.51
CA GLY A 183 -15.52 -2.16 2.40
C GLY A 183 -16.35 -1.09 1.70
N THR A 184 -17.04 -1.45 0.62
CA THR A 184 -18.03 -0.61 -0.05
C THR A 184 -19.43 -1.07 0.31
N TYR A 185 -20.23 -0.16 0.84
CA TYR A 185 -21.62 -0.41 1.21
C TYR A 185 -22.56 0.39 0.31
N THR A 186 -23.66 -0.21 -0.09
CA THR A 186 -24.75 0.44 -0.82
C THR A 186 -25.94 0.65 0.09
N CYS A 187 -26.55 1.82 0.04
CA CYS A 187 -27.81 2.07 0.73
C CYS A 187 -29.01 1.54 -0.08
N ASP A 188 -29.88 0.78 0.56
CA ASP A 188 -31.05 0.19 -0.10
C ASP A 188 -32.14 1.23 -0.44
N ILE A 189 -32.07 2.44 0.14
CA ILE A 189 -33.07 3.52 -0.05
C ILE A 189 -32.57 4.58 -1.03
N CYS A 190 -31.42 5.19 -0.76
CA CYS A 190 -30.89 6.29 -1.59
C CYS A 190 -29.91 5.82 -2.67
N GLY A 191 -29.47 4.56 -2.65
CA GLY A 191 -28.50 4.04 -3.61
C GLY A 191 -27.07 4.56 -3.44
N ALA A 192 -26.81 5.43 -2.46
CA ALA A 192 -25.48 5.99 -2.23
C ALA A 192 -24.48 4.91 -1.77
N GLU A 193 -23.24 5.02 -2.26
CA GLU A 193 -22.13 4.18 -1.85
C GLU A 193 -21.36 4.82 -0.68
N THR A 194 -21.10 4.05 0.38
CA THR A 194 -20.28 4.47 1.53
C THR A 194 -19.04 3.60 1.62
N TYR A 195 -17.90 4.21 1.96
CA TYR A 195 -16.60 3.54 1.98
C TYR A 195 -16.03 3.47 3.39
N GLN A 196 -15.58 2.29 3.80
CA GLN A 196 -14.92 2.08 5.08
C GLN A 196 -13.53 1.48 4.83
N PRO A 197 -12.43 2.24 5.03
CA PRO A 197 -11.08 1.66 5.04
C PRO A 197 -10.91 0.78 6.28
N ILE A 198 -10.40 -0.43 6.08
CA ILE A 198 -10.27 -1.46 7.12
C ILE A 198 -8.79 -1.77 7.28
N THR A 199 -8.22 -1.35 8.40
CA THR A 199 -6.79 -1.59 8.72
C THR A 199 -6.58 -2.80 9.63
N SER A 200 -7.62 -3.20 10.36
CA SER A 200 -7.55 -4.25 11.39
C SER A 200 -8.21 -5.54 10.92
N PRO A 201 -7.75 -6.72 11.41
CA PRO A 201 -8.33 -8.01 11.04
C PRO A 201 -9.80 -8.15 11.50
N THR A 202 -10.16 -7.46 12.58
CA THR A 202 -11.54 -7.35 13.06
C THR A 202 -12.02 -5.91 12.89
N PHE A 203 -13.21 -5.75 12.30
CA PHE A 203 -13.85 -4.44 12.14
C PHE A 203 -15.36 -4.56 12.36
N MET A 204 -16.00 -3.44 12.70
CA MET A 204 -17.45 -3.35 12.82
C MET A 204 -18.02 -2.76 11.52
N PRO A 205 -18.92 -3.46 10.83
CA PRO A 205 -19.49 -2.98 9.57
C PRO A 205 -20.40 -1.78 9.81
N LEU A 206 -20.48 -0.89 8.82
CA LEU A 206 -21.44 0.21 8.83
C LEU A 206 -22.84 -0.33 8.50
N VAL A 207 -23.82 0.00 9.35
CA VAL A 207 -25.19 -0.50 9.22
C VAL A 207 -26.16 0.60 8.77
N MET A 208 -25.92 1.86 9.19
CA MET A 208 -26.76 3.00 8.86
C MET A 208 -26.08 3.90 7.83
N CYS A 209 -26.84 4.37 6.85
CA CYS A 209 -26.34 5.24 5.81
C CYS A 209 -26.04 6.65 6.35
N PRO A 210 -24.80 7.15 6.21
CA PRO A 210 -24.43 8.50 6.62
C PRO A 210 -24.76 9.57 5.56
N SER A 211 -25.40 9.22 4.44
CA SER A 211 -25.67 10.18 3.37
C SER A 211 -26.68 11.25 3.80
N GLN A 212 -26.50 12.48 3.30
CA GLN A 212 -27.38 13.60 3.62
C GLN A 212 -28.84 13.32 3.24
N ASP A 213 -29.08 12.60 2.14
CA ASP A 213 -30.43 12.22 1.70
C ASP A 213 -31.16 11.34 2.73
N CYS A 214 -30.46 10.36 3.30
CA CYS A 214 -31.06 9.46 4.29
C CYS A 214 -31.20 10.11 5.67
N VAL A 215 -30.27 10.99 6.03
CA VAL A 215 -30.31 11.74 7.30
C VAL A 215 -31.44 12.77 7.27
N THR A 216 -31.56 13.54 6.18
CA THR A 216 -32.57 14.60 6.02
C THR A 216 -33.98 14.02 5.96
N ASN A 217 -34.15 12.95 5.18
CA ASN A 217 -35.45 12.28 5.06
C ASN A 217 -35.79 11.36 6.26
N LYS A 218 -34.88 11.22 7.24
CA LYS A 218 -35.01 10.32 8.41
C LYS A 218 -35.43 8.88 8.05
N SER A 219 -35.08 8.45 6.84
CA SER A 219 -35.48 7.15 6.29
C SER A 219 -34.66 5.99 6.86
N GLY A 220 -33.53 6.27 7.52
CA GLY A 220 -32.74 5.26 8.23
C GLY A 220 -32.24 4.15 7.30
N GLY A 221 -31.75 4.53 6.12
CA GLY A 221 -31.33 3.59 5.09
C GLY A 221 -30.34 2.54 5.60
N ARG A 222 -30.68 1.27 5.38
CA ARG A 222 -29.82 0.13 5.71
C ARG A 222 -28.71 0.02 4.67
N LEU A 223 -27.48 -0.17 5.15
CA LEU A 223 -26.32 -0.42 4.33
C LEU A 223 -26.12 -1.92 4.11
N SER A 224 -25.93 -2.30 2.84
CA SER A 224 -25.60 -3.65 2.39
C SER A 224 -24.16 -3.67 1.84
N LEU A 225 -23.33 -4.63 2.29
CA LEU A 225 -21.94 -4.73 1.86
C LEU A 225 -21.86 -5.31 0.43
N GLN A 226 -21.25 -4.57 -0.49
CA GLN A 226 -21.03 -5.00 -1.87
C GLN A 226 -19.65 -5.63 -2.03
N THR A 227 -19.60 -6.95 -2.17
CA THR A 227 -18.33 -7.68 -2.32
C THR A 227 -17.59 -7.28 -3.60
N ARG A 228 -18.29 -7.13 -4.74
CA ARG A 228 -17.65 -6.78 -6.03
C ARG A 228 -17.09 -5.35 -6.08
N GLY A 229 -17.72 -4.43 -5.35
CA GLY A 229 -17.27 -3.04 -5.24
C GLY A 229 -16.19 -2.83 -4.17
N SER A 230 -16.04 -3.79 -3.24
CA SER A 230 -15.04 -3.78 -2.18
C SER A 230 -13.68 -4.26 -2.68
N LYS A 231 -12.62 -3.85 -1.99
CA LYS A 231 -11.26 -4.27 -2.30
C LYS A 231 -10.76 -5.30 -1.31
N PHE A 232 -10.23 -6.41 -1.84
CA PHE A 232 -9.58 -7.46 -1.07
C PHE A 232 -8.09 -7.51 -1.41
N ILE A 233 -7.28 -7.83 -0.41
CA ILE A 233 -5.86 -8.13 -0.52
C ILE A 233 -5.63 -9.57 -0.13
N LYS A 234 -4.62 -10.22 -0.71
CA LYS A 234 -4.26 -11.58 -0.27
C LYS A 234 -3.59 -11.48 1.09
N PHE A 235 -3.96 -12.37 1.99
CA PHE A 235 -3.42 -12.41 3.34
C PHE A 235 -2.99 -13.84 3.68
N GLN A 236 -1.78 -13.96 4.21
CA GLN A 236 -1.24 -15.21 4.70
C GLN A 236 -0.45 -14.96 5.99
N GLU A 237 -0.66 -15.87 6.96
CA GLU A 237 0.10 -15.87 8.20
C GLU A 237 1.18 -16.95 8.14
N VAL A 238 2.40 -16.55 8.48
CA VAL A 238 3.56 -17.43 8.53
C VAL A 238 4.20 -17.31 9.91
N LYS A 239 4.35 -18.43 10.61
CA LYS A 239 5.06 -18.49 11.89
C LYS A 239 6.52 -18.82 11.65
N ILE A 240 7.41 -18.02 12.21
CA ILE A 240 8.85 -18.18 12.10
C ILE A 240 9.44 -18.47 13.47
N GLN A 241 10.30 -19.49 13.52
CA GLN A 241 11.17 -19.81 14.65
C GLN A 241 12.62 -19.44 14.36
N GLU A 242 13.41 -19.22 15.40
CA GLU A 242 14.83 -18.95 15.27
C GLU A 242 15.60 -20.20 14.81
N GLN A 243 16.64 -20.03 13.99
CA GLN A 243 17.49 -21.16 13.59
C GLN A 243 18.29 -21.68 14.79
N VAL A 244 18.21 -22.98 15.06
CA VAL A 244 18.99 -23.62 16.13
C VAL A 244 20.42 -23.80 15.65
N ASN A 245 21.31 -22.86 15.99
CA ASN A 245 22.75 -23.11 15.90
C ASN A 245 23.18 -23.96 17.10
N LEU A 246 23.96 -25.01 16.83
CA LEU A 246 24.54 -25.91 17.83
C LEU A 246 25.19 -25.08 18.95
N ILE A 247 24.85 -25.41 20.21
CA ILE A 247 25.21 -24.73 21.48
C ILE A 247 24.17 -23.68 21.94
N GLN A 248 23.04 -24.16 22.45
CA GLN A 248 22.51 -23.84 23.78
C GLN A 248 21.27 -24.72 24.03
N ARG A 249 21.52 -25.96 24.47
CA ARG A 249 20.49 -26.75 25.17
C ARG A 249 20.09 -25.93 26.42
N ILE A 250 18.79 -25.73 26.63
CA ILE A 250 18.13 -25.04 27.77
C ILE A 250 17.70 -23.56 27.53
N LYS A 251 17.22 -23.16 26.34
CA LYS A 251 16.35 -21.97 26.24
C LYS A 251 15.15 -22.21 25.32
N GLN A 252 13.95 -21.94 25.85
CA GLN A 252 12.68 -22.03 25.12
C GLN A 252 12.77 -21.32 23.76
N GLU A 253 12.30 -22.01 22.73
CA GLU A 253 12.13 -21.48 21.38
C GLU A 253 11.08 -20.36 21.39
N LYS A 254 11.36 -19.24 20.72
CA LYS A 254 10.43 -18.10 20.59
C LYS A 254 9.91 -18.04 19.16
N GLU A 255 8.59 -18.05 19.02
CA GLU A 255 7.88 -17.87 17.75
C GLU A 255 7.52 -16.40 17.51
N ARG A 256 7.43 -16.01 16.23
CA ARG A 256 6.77 -14.77 15.81
C ARG A 256 5.87 -14.99 14.61
N ASP A 257 4.77 -14.25 14.60
CA ASP A 257 3.89 -14.19 13.45
C ASP A 257 4.43 -13.16 12.45
N CYS A 258 4.61 -13.60 11.21
CA CYS A 258 4.90 -12.76 10.07
C CYS A 258 3.64 -12.70 9.20
N PHE A 259 3.20 -11.47 8.94
CA PHE A 259 2.09 -11.21 8.02
C PHE A 259 2.66 -10.90 6.65
N HIS A 260 2.22 -11.64 5.64
CA HIS A 260 2.61 -11.39 4.26
C HIS A 260 1.36 -11.10 3.44
N SER A 261 1.32 -9.91 2.83
CA SER A 261 0.44 -9.64 1.70
C SER A 261 1.18 -10.08 0.43
N ILE A 262 0.59 -11.03 -0.32
CA ILE A 262 1.16 -11.66 -1.53
C ILE A 262 0.57 -11.06 -2.80
#